data_AF-G5S3P3-F1
#
_entry.id   AF-G5S3P3-F1
#
_cell.length_a   1.000
_cell.length_b   1.000
_cell.length_c   1.000
_cell.angle_alpha   90.00
_cell.angle_beta   90.00
_cell.angle_gamma   90.00
#
_symmetry.space_group_name_H-M   'P 1'
#
loop_
_entity.id
_entity.type
_entity.pdbx_description
1 polymer ?
#
loop_
_entity_poly.entity_id
_entity_poly.type
_entity_poly.pdbx_seq_one_letter_code
_entity_poly.pdbx_strand_id
1 'polypeptide(L)' 'MALLEEQKSLPWQAVWEMYCQRHDTPAGSQWLDSVRTYEKEILSKRS' A
#
# COMPACT_ATOMS: atom_id res chain seq x y z
N MET A 1 19.96 -2.35 22.65
CA MET A 1 19.57 -2.93 21.35
C MET A 1 18.25 -3.72 21.39
N ALA A 2 17.75 -4.17 22.55
CA ALA A 2 16.48 -4.93 22.63
C ALA A 2 15.22 -4.13 22.21
N LEU A 3 15.05 -2.90 22.71
CA LEU A 3 13.85 -2.08 22.45
C LEU A 3 13.65 -1.72 20.96
N LEU A 4 14.74 -1.62 20.19
CA LEU A 4 14.66 -1.30 18.76
C LEU A 4 14.19 -2.50 17.93
N GLU A 5 14.52 -3.72 18.34
CA GLU A 5 14.03 -4.93 17.66
C GLU A 5 12.57 -5.22 18.00
N GLU A 6 12.15 -4.95 19.24
CA GLU A 6 10.74 -5.06 19.66
C GLU A 6 9.84 -4.08 18.91
N GLN A 7 10.31 -2.85 18.66
CA GLN A 7 9.53 -1.85 17.90
C GLN A 7 9.16 -2.30 16.49
N LYS A 8 10.01 -3.07 15.81
CA LYS A 8 9.72 -3.59 14.47
C LYS A 8 8.53 -4.56 14.46
N SER A 9 8.30 -5.21 15.60
CA SER A 9 7.23 -6.19 15.80
C SER A 9 5.94 -5.59 16.37
N LEU A 10 5.93 -4.29 16.69
CA LEU A 10 4.72 -3.58 17.11
C LEU A 10 3.69 -3.53 15.96
N PRO A 11 2.39 -3.37 16.26
CA PRO A 11 1.33 -3.36 15.25
C PRO A 11 1.25 -2.02 14.49
N TRP A 12 2.38 -1.56 13.94
CA TRP A 12 2.44 -0.35 13.11
C TRP A 12 1.68 -0.50 11.79
N GLN A 13 1.49 -1.74 11.31
CA GLN A 13 0.70 -2.05 10.12
C GLN A 13 -0.75 -1.55 10.24
N ALA A 14 -1.39 -1.73 11.40
CA ALA A 14 -2.76 -1.27 11.63
C ALA A 14 -2.89 0.26 11.60
N VAL A 15 -1.87 0.98 12.09
CA VAL A 15 -1.83 2.45 12.02
C VAL A 15 -1.70 2.91 10.57
N TRP A 16 -0.86 2.23 9.79
CA TRP A 16 -0.70 2.49 8.36
C TRP A 16 -2.00 2.23 7.58
N GLU A 17 -2.67 1.11 7.81
CA GLU A 17 -3.95 0.79 7.16
C GLU A 17 -5.02 1.85 7.43
N MET A 18 -5.14 2.29 8.69
CA MET A 18 -6.09 3.37 9.03
C MET A 18 -5.72 4.70 8.37
N TYR A 19 -4.42 5.01 8.24
CA TYR A 19 -3.97 6.20 7.52
C TYR A 19 -4.37 6.12 6.04
N CYS A 20 -4.08 5.00 5.36
CA CYS A 20 -4.51 4.77 3.97
C CYS A 20 -6.03 4.94 3.81
N GLN A 21 -6.82 4.37 4.72
CA GLN A 21 -8.28 4.46 4.71
C GLN A 21 -8.77 5.92 4.87
N ARG A 22 -8.15 6.72 5.75
CA ARG A 22 -8.50 8.14 5.94
C ARG A 22 -8.19 9.01 4.73
N HIS A 23 -7.28 8.56 3.87
CA HIS A 23 -6.83 9.27 2.68
C HIS A 23 -7.38 8.65 1.38
N ASP A 24 -8.48 7.89 1.46
CA ASP A 24 -9.13 7.22 0.33
C ASP A 24 -8.16 6.44 -0.58
N THR A 25 -7.07 5.92 0.02
CA THR A 25 -6.02 5.20 -0.69
C THR A 25 -6.12 3.71 -0.33
N PRO A 26 -5.98 2.80 -1.31
CA PRO A 26 -6.03 1.36 -1.02
C PRO A 26 -4.91 0.96 -0.06
N ALA A 27 -5.28 0.38 1.08
CA ALA A 27 -4.32 -0.22 2.00
C ALA A 27 -3.83 -1.58 1.44
N GLY A 28 -2.57 -1.93 1.69
CA GLY A 28 -2.03 -3.24 1.28
C GLY A 28 -1.69 -3.32 -0.22
N SER A 29 -2.03 -4.44 -0.87
CA SER A 29 -1.65 -4.73 -2.26
C SER A 29 -2.68 -4.31 -3.32
N GLN A 30 -3.85 -3.82 -2.91
CA GLN A 30 -4.98 -3.50 -3.78
C GLN A 30 -4.66 -2.40 -4.81
N TRP A 31 -3.70 -1.52 -4.53
CA TRP A 31 -3.24 -0.51 -5.49
C TRP A 31 -2.65 -1.15 -6.77
N LEU A 32 -2.13 -2.38 -6.69
CA LEU A 32 -1.59 -3.09 -7.86
C LEU A 32 -2.67 -3.40 -8.89
N ASP A 33 -3.91 -3.66 -8.47
CA ASP A 33 -5.01 -3.91 -9.40
C ASP A 33 -5.36 -2.67 -10.21
N SER A 34 -5.33 -1.49 -9.56
CA SER A 34 -5.48 -0.20 -10.23
C SER A 34 -4.36 0.04 -11.24
N VAL A 35 -3.11 -0.27 -10.88
CA VAL A 35 -1.95 -0.13 -11.78
C VAL A 35 -2.06 -1.07 -12.98
N ARG A 36 -2.42 -2.34 -12.76
CA ARG A 36 -2.62 -3.32 -13.84
C ARG A 36 -3.73 -2.90 -14.80
N THR A 37 -4.80 -2.33 -14.27
CA THR A 37 -5.90 -1.79 -15.08
C THR A 37 -5.42 -0.62 -15.94
N TYR A 38 -4.72 0.34 -15.33
CA TYR A 38 -4.15 1.49 -16.05
C TYR A 38 -3.14 1.06 -17.12
N GLU A 39 -2.31 0.07 -16.81
CA GLU A 39 -1.35 -0.49 -17.76
C GLU A 39 -2.05 -1.08 -18.98
N LYS A 40 -3.07 -1.92 -18.76
CA LYS A 40 -3.83 -2.55 -19.84
C LYS A 40 -4.64 -1.55 -20.67
N GLU A 41 -5.25 -0.56 -20.03
CA GLU A 41 -6.21 0.32 -20.71
C GLU A 41 -5.54 1.50 -21.40
N ILE A 42 -4.43 1.99 -20.86
CA ILE A 42 -3.78 3.23 -21.30
C ILE A 42 -2.36 2.98 -21.77
N LEU A 43 -1.49 2.41 -20.93
CA LEU A 43 -0.06 2.27 -21.28
C LEU A 43 0.15 1.33 -22.46
N SER A 44 -0.62 0.23 -22.55
CA SER A 44 -0.55 -0.73 -23.66
C SER A 44 -0.87 -0.12 -25.03
N LYS A 45 -1.58 1.02 -25.05
CA LYS A 45 -1.98 1.76 -26.26
C LYS A 45 -1.02 2.90 -26.59
N ARG A 46 -0.06 3.19 -25.71
CA ARG A 46 0.99 4.19 -25.92
C ARG A 46 2.21 3.50 -26.53
N SER A 47 2.12 3.24 -27.83
CA SER A 47 3.27 2.92 -28.69
C SER A 47 3.98 4.18 -29.14
#